data_AF-A0A7V4Q5H4-F1
#
_entry.id   AF-A0A7V4Q5H4-F1
#
_cell.length_a   1.000
_cell.length_b   1.000
_cell.length_c   1.000
_cell.angle_alpha   90.00
_cell.angle_beta   90.00
_cell.angle_gamma   90.00
#
_symmetry.space_group_name_H-M   'P 1'
#
loop_
_entity.id
_entity.type
_entity.pdbx_description
1 polymer ?
#
loop_
_entity_poly.entity_id
_entity_poly.type
_entity_poly.pdbx_seq_one_letter_code
_entity_poly.pdbx_strand_id
1 'polypeptide(L)'
;AQTQPIYDLERLKQMLEQTGELGIPILPGVLPLVSGRNADFLHNEVPGIVIPDQIRLRMAGRSGDDGVREGLEIAREFIEGAIDLVGGFYLIPPFGKYQVAVELVKFIKAHRAG
;
A
#
# COMPACT_ATOMS: atom_id res chain seq x y z
N ALA A 1 -8.58 3.85 13.25
CA ALA A 1 -7.83 2.59 13.38
C ALA A 1 -6.82 2.47 12.25
N GLN A 2 -5.72 1.75 12.46
CA GLN A 2 -4.71 1.46 11.43
C GLN A 2 -4.80 0.00 11.03
N THR A 3 -4.52 -0.32 9.77
CA THR A 3 -4.51 -1.71 9.27
C THR A 3 -3.09 -2.20 9.05
N GLN A 4 -2.93 -3.52 8.88
CA GLN A 4 -1.77 -4.08 8.19
C GLN A 4 -1.71 -3.59 6.73
N PRO A 5 -0.57 -3.71 6.03
CA PRO A 5 -0.48 -3.35 4.62
C PRO A 5 -1.55 -4.01 3.77
N ILE A 6 -2.24 -3.19 2.95
CA ILE A 6 -3.27 -3.66 2.01
C ILE A 6 -2.77 -3.38 0.59
N TYR A 7 -2.89 -4.38 -0.28
CA TYR A 7 -2.52 -4.29 -1.71
C TYR A 7 -3.72 -4.52 -2.64
N ASP A 8 -4.92 -4.60 -2.07
CA ASP A 8 -6.17 -4.90 -2.75
C ASP A 8 -7.23 -3.85 -2.38
N LEU A 9 -7.62 -3.04 -3.36
CA LEU A 9 -8.58 -1.97 -3.18
C LEU A 9 -10.00 -2.50 -2.91
N GLU A 10 -10.39 -3.62 -3.52
CA GLU A 10 -11.72 -4.20 -3.32
C GLU A 10 -11.85 -4.77 -1.91
N ARG A 11 -10.79 -5.39 -1.39
CA ARG A 11 -10.75 -5.82 0.01
C ARG A 11 -10.86 -4.64 0.98
N LEU A 12 -10.23 -3.50 0.67
CA LEU A 12 -10.38 -2.29 1.47
C LEU A 12 -11.85 -1.81 1.46
N LYS A 13 -12.49 -1.75 0.28
CA LYS A 13 -13.89 -1.33 0.15
C LYS A 13 -14.84 -2.21 0.96
N GLN A 14 -14.69 -3.53 0.86
CA GLN A 14 -15.50 -4.48 1.65
C GLN A 14 -15.31 -4.27 3.15
N MET A 15 -14.08 -4.02 3.61
CA MET A 15 -13.83 -3.73 5.02
C MET A 15 -14.49 -2.42 5.46
N LEU A 16 -14.42 -1.37 4.64
CA LEU A 16 -15.06 -0.08 4.94
C LEU A 16 -16.58 -0.21 5.03
N GLU A 17 -17.20 -1.00 4.15
CA GLU A 17 -18.64 -1.30 4.20
C GLU A 17 -19.03 -1.99 5.51
N GLN A 18 -18.25 -3.00 5.93
CA GLN A 18 -18.52 -3.76 7.16
C GLN A 18 -18.24 -2.97 8.46
N THR A 19 -17.42 -1.92 8.40
CA THR A 19 -16.97 -1.17 9.57
C THR A 19 -17.50 0.26 9.64
N GLY A 20 -18.24 0.72 8.63
CA GLY A 20 -18.69 2.10 8.50
C GLY A 20 -19.52 2.60 9.69
N GLU A 21 -20.36 1.76 10.28
CA GLU A 21 -21.22 2.11 11.42
C GLU A 21 -20.44 2.42 12.70
N LEU A 22 -19.17 2.01 12.78
CA LEU A 22 -18.32 2.27 13.96
C LEU A 22 -17.91 3.74 14.08
N GLY A 23 -17.99 4.52 13.00
CA GLY A 23 -17.61 5.95 12.99
C GLY A 23 -16.12 6.23 13.24
N ILE A 24 -15.27 5.21 13.21
CA ILE A 24 -13.82 5.32 13.43
C ILE A 24 -13.11 5.47 12.07
N PRO A 25 -12.36 6.56 11.82
CA PRO A 25 -11.59 6.70 10.60
C PRO A 25 -10.57 5.57 10.43
N ILE A 26 -10.59 4.92 9.27
CA ILE A 26 -9.62 3.88 8.90
C ILE A 26 -8.43 4.52 8.18
N LEU A 27 -7.23 4.10 8.57
CA LEU A 27 -5.97 4.47 7.94
C LEU A 27 -5.32 3.19 7.38
N PRO A 28 -5.51 2.84 6.09
CA PRO A 28 -4.83 1.71 5.50
C PRO A 28 -3.31 1.85 5.58
N GLY A 29 -2.66 0.76 5.96
CA GLY A 29 -1.20 0.64 5.91
C GLY A 29 -0.72 0.57 4.46
N VAL A 30 0.31 1.34 4.12
CA VAL A 30 0.97 1.30 2.80
C VAL A 30 2.45 1.01 3.01
N LEU A 31 2.87 -0.18 2.57
CA LEU A 31 4.26 -0.63 2.55
C LEU A 31 4.68 -0.82 1.09
N PRO A 32 5.48 0.07 0.50
CA PRO A 32 5.98 -0.12 -0.85
C PRO A 32 6.87 -1.37 -0.94
N LEU A 33 6.62 -2.19 -1.95
CA LEU A 33 7.44 -3.36 -2.26
C LEU A 33 8.79 -2.90 -2.80
N VAL A 34 9.87 -3.65 -2.52
CA VAL A 34 11.22 -3.29 -3.03
C VAL A 34 11.80 -4.28 -4.04
N SER A 35 11.21 -5.47 -4.16
CA SER A 35 11.63 -6.52 -5.09
C SER A 35 10.59 -7.64 -5.14
N GLY A 36 10.66 -8.51 -6.16
CA GLY A 36 9.86 -9.73 -6.23
C GLY A 36 10.05 -10.63 -5.01
N ARG A 37 11.30 -10.84 -4.59
CA ARG A 37 11.60 -11.63 -3.37
C ARG A 37 10.96 -11.03 -2.12
N ASN A 38 10.96 -9.70 -2.00
CA ASN A 38 10.30 -9.02 -0.88
C ASN A 38 8.78 -9.20 -0.94
N ALA A 39 8.16 -9.14 -2.11
CA ALA A 39 6.74 -9.41 -2.28
C ALA A 39 6.41 -10.86 -1.87
N ASP A 40 7.14 -11.85 -2.38
CA ASP A 40 6.90 -13.25 -2.02
C ASP A 40 7.11 -13.53 -0.53
N PHE A 41 8.14 -12.94 0.08
CA PHE A 41 8.35 -13.04 1.52
C PHE A 41 7.18 -12.45 2.31
N LEU A 42 6.73 -11.25 1.97
CA LEU A 42 5.60 -10.61 2.66
C LEU A 42 4.32 -11.44 2.54
N HIS A 43 4.08 -12.04 1.38
CA HIS A 43 2.89 -12.85 1.14
C HIS A 43 2.92 -14.19 1.88
N ASN A 44 4.07 -14.86 1.91
CA ASN A 44 4.18 -16.22 2.45
C ASN A 44 4.51 -16.25 3.95
N GLU A 45 5.31 -15.30 4.42
CA GLU A 45 5.94 -15.37 5.74
C GLU A 45 5.36 -14.35 6.75
N VAL A 46 4.60 -13.34 6.30
CA VAL A 46 4.02 -12.33 7.19
C VAL A 46 2.51 -12.54 7.36
N PRO A 47 2.04 -12.99 8.53
CA PRO A 47 0.62 -13.22 8.78
C PRO A 47 -0.23 -11.98 8.54
N GLY A 48 -1.34 -12.17 7.83
CA GLY A 48 -2.30 -11.11 7.53
C GLY A 48 -1.92 -10.20 6.35
N ILE A 49 -0.76 -10.40 5.70
CA ILE A 49 -0.43 -9.72 4.46
C ILE A 49 -0.72 -10.65 3.28
N VAL A 50 -1.63 -10.20 2.40
CA VAL A 50 -1.94 -10.88 1.14
C VAL A 50 -1.65 -9.92 0.00
N ILE A 51 -0.78 -10.35 -0.92
CA ILE A 51 -0.45 -9.58 -2.11
C ILE A 51 -1.14 -10.25 -3.30
N PRO A 52 -2.06 -9.57 -4.01
CA PRO A 52 -2.75 -10.15 -5.16
C PRO A 52 -1.79 -10.67 -6.21
N ASP A 53 -2.16 -11.77 -6.89
CA ASP A 53 -1.29 -12.40 -7.90
C ASP A 53 -0.87 -11.44 -9.01
N GLN A 54 -1.75 -10.54 -9.45
CA GLN A 54 -1.40 -9.49 -10.43
C GLN A 54 -0.24 -8.60 -9.96
N ILE A 55 -0.19 -8.27 -8.67
CA ILE A 55 0.89 -7.46 -8.08
C ILE A 55 2.15 -8.31 -7.95
N ARG A 56 2.05 -9.58 -7.52
CA ARG A 56 3.21 -10.48 -7.45
C ARG A 56 3.82 -10.72 -8.84
N LEU A 57 3.00 -10.88 -9.88
CA LEU A 57 3.44 -11.00 -11.26
C LEU A 57 4.17 -9.75 -11.75
N ARG A 58 3.66 -8.55 -11.44
CA ARG A 58 4.36 -7.29 -11.75
C ARG A 58 5.74 -7.20 -11.09
N MET A 59 5.87 -7.72 -9.88
CA MET A 59 7.12 -7.72 -9.11
C MET A 59 8.07 -8.87 -9.46
N ALA A 60 7.59 -9.91 -10.13
CA ALA A 60 8.36 -11.12 -10.41
C ALA A 60 9.67 -10.80 -11.17
N GLY A 61 10.79 -11.33 -10.67
CA GLY A 61 12.11 -11.09 -11.24
C GLY A 61 12.70 -9.68 -11.02
N ARG A 62 11.92 -8.71 -10.49
CA ARG A 62 12.41 -7.35 -10.25
C ARG A 62 13.21 -7.24 -8.96
N SER A 63 14.25 -6.41 -8.99
CA SER A 63 15.13 -6.12 -7.85
C SER A 63 15.81 -4.76 -8.03
N GLY A 64 16.56 -4.33 -7.01
CA GLY A 64 17.28 -3.05 -7.04
C GLY A 64 16.34 -1.86 -7.28
N ASP A 65 16.81 -0.90 -8.07
CA ASP A 65 16.05 0.33 -8.36
C ASP A 65 14.78 0.07 -9.15
N ASP A 66 14.76 -0.95 -10.03
CA ASP A 66 13.56 -1.31 -10.79
C ASP A 66 12.47 -1.88 -9.87
N GLY A 67 12.85 -2.71 -8.90
CA GLY A 67 11.92 -3.23 -7.89
C GLY A 67 11.35 -2.12 -7.00
N VAL A 68 12.18 -1.17 -6.58
CA VAL A 68 11.74 -0.02 -5.78
C VAL A 68 10.79 0.89 -6.58
N ARG A 69 11.11 1.15 -7.85
CA ARG A 69 10.29 1.97 -8.74
C ARG A 69 8.91 1.34 -8.97
N GLU A 70 8.86 0.05 -9.30
CA GLU A 70 7.59 -0.66 -9.52
C GLU A 70 6.75 -0.72 -8.23
N GLY A 71 7.37 -1.04 -7.09
CA GLY A 71 6.65 -1.11 -5.82
C GLY A 71 6.14 0.25 -5.32
N LEU A 72 6.82 1.35 -5.66
CA LEU A 72 6.33 2.70 -5.43
C LEU A 72 5.11 3.01 -6.31
N GLU A 73 5.14 2.59 -7.58
CA GLU A 73 4.01 2.79 -8.50
C GLU A 73 2.77 2.04 -8.02
N ILE A 74 2.92 0.78 -7.62
CA ILE A 74 1.83 -0.01 -7.01
C ILE A 74 1.25 0.69 -5.77
N ALA A 75 2.11 1.28 -4.93
CA ALA A 75 1.65 2.02 -3.75
C ALA A 75 0.87 3.28 -4.13
N ARG A 76 1.26 3.99 -5.20
CA ARG A 76 0.52 5.16 -5.71
C ARG A 76 -0.84 4.77 -6.25
N GLU A 77 -0.93 3.73 -7.07
CA GLU A 77 -2.19 3.23 -7.62
C GLU A 77 -3.17 2.86 -6.50
N PHE A 78 -2.69 2.19 -5.45
CA PHE A 78 -3.52 1.87 -4.29
C PHE A 78 -3.99 3.14 -3.55
N ILE A 79 -3.08 4.09 -3.31
CA ILE A 79 -3.41 5.36 -2.67
C ILE A 79 -4.46 6.12 -3.49
N GLU A 80 -4.24 6.26 -4.79
CA GLU A 80 -5.14 6.97 -5.71
C GLU A 80 -6.54 6.37 -5.68
N GLY A 81 -6.66 5.04 -5.76
CA GLY A 81 -7.96 4.37 -5.69
C GLY A 81 -8.65 4.45 -4.32
N ALA A 82 -7.89 4.70 -3.24
CA ALA A 82 -8.41 4.70 -1.87
C ALA A 82 -8.60 6.12 -1.28
N ILE A 83 -8.02 7.16 -1.88
CA ILE A 83 -7.80 8.48 -1.23
C ILE A 83 -9.07 9.15 -0.73
N ASP A 84 -10.18 8.97 -1.45
CA ASP A 84 -11.49 9.55 -1.16
C ASP A 84 -12.35 8.66 -0.23
N LEU A 85 -11.87 7.45 0.08
CA LEU A 85 -12.60 6.45 0.85
C LEU A 85 -12.12 6.35 2.31
N VAL A 86 -10.96 6.93 2.64
CA VAL A 86 -10.25 6.69 3.91
C VAL A 86 -9.89 7.98 4.65
N GLY A 87 -9.73 7.87 5.98
CA GLY A 87 -9.33 9.02 6.81
C GLY A 87 -7.92 9.52 6.53
N GLY A 88 -7.07 8.68 5.90
CA GLY A 88 -5.68 8.96 5.57
C GLY A 88 -4.91 7.66 5.40
N PHE A 89 -3.58 7.73 5.38
CA PHE A 89 -2.72 6.57 5.18
C PHE A 89 -1.67 6.48 6.29
N TYR A 90 -1.35 5.25 6.69
CA TYR A 90 -0.20 4.96 7.55
C TYR A 90 0.93 4.40 6.68
N LEU A 91 2.00 5.18 6.50
CA LEU A 91 3.10 4.84 5.60
C LEU A 91 4.21 4.09 6.34
N ILE A 92 4.64 2.95 5.79
CA ILE A 92 5.70 2.11 6.34
C ILE A 92 6.86 2.08 5.33
N PRO A 93 7.88 2.96 5.46
CA PRO A 93 9.00 2.97 4.54
C PRO A 93 9.86 1.70 4.71
N PRO A 94 10.15 0.95 3.62
CA PRO A 94 10.97 -0.24 3.72
C PRO A 94 12.41 0.14 4.07
N PHE A 95 13.02 -0.59 5.02
CA PHE A 95 14.43 -0.48 5.41
C PHE A 95 14.91 0.95 5.76
N GLY A 96 14.03 1.78 6.34
CA GLY A 96 14.38 3.15 6.73
C GLY A 96 14.61 4.11 5.55
N LYS A 97 14.18 3.77 4.33
CA LYS A 97 14.29 4.65 3.15
C LYS A 97 13.27 5.79 3.21
N TYR A 98 13.58 6.83 3.99
CA TYR A 98 12.69 7.99 4.20
C TYR A 98 12.29 8.72 2.91
N GLN A 99 13.11 8.67 1.86
CA GLN A 99 12.80 9.29 0.57
C GLN A 99 11.50 8.76 -0.05
N VAL A 100 11.26 7.44 0.07
CA VAL A 100 10.02 6.79 -0.42
C VAL A 100 8.80 7.34 0.31
N ALA A 101 8.89 7.51 1.64
CA ALA A 101 7.82 8.10 2.43
C ALA A 101 7.56 9.57 2.04
N VAL A 102 8.61 10.36 1.83
CA VAL A 102 8.49 11.76 1.40
C VAL A 102 7.78 11.86 0.04
N GLU A 103 8.12 10.97 -0.89
CA GLU A 103 7.50 10.93 -2.22
C GLU A 103 6.01 10.60 -2.15
N LEU A 104 5.63 9.60 -1.36
CA LEU A 104 4.22 9.25 -1.14
C LEU A 104 3.45 10.37 -0.42
N VAL A 105 4.04 11.04 0.57
CA VAL A 105 3.40 12.19 1.23
C VAL A 105 3.14 13.32 0.24
N LYS A 106 4.12 13.63 -0.64
CA LYS A 106 3.93 14.63 -1.69
C LYS A 106 2.82 14.22 -2.66
N PHE A 107 2.80 12.95 -3.07
CA PHE A 107 1.76 12.40 -3.94
C PHE A 107 0.37 12.52 -3.31
N ILE A 108 0.19 12.07 -2.06
CA ILE A 108 -1.09 12.17 -1.33
C ILE A 108 -1.56 13.63 -1.22
N LYS A 109 -0.65 14.56 -0.88
CA LYS A 109 -1.01 15.99 -0.77
C LYS A 109 -1.45 16.59 -2.10
N ALA A 110 -0.86 16.17 -3.21
CA ALA A 110 -1.22 16.65 -4.53
C ALA A 110 -2.61 16.15 -4.98
N HIS A 111 -3.00 14.93 -4.58
CA HIS A 111 -4.26 14.31 -5.00
C HIS A 111 -5.43 14.55 -4.03
N ARG A 112 -5.15 15.00 -2.79
CA ARG A 112 -6.20 15.47 -1.86
C ARG A 112 -6.66 16.90 -2.11
N ALA A 113 -5.99 17.65 -2.98
CA ALA A 113 -6.40 19.00 -3.34
C ALA A 113 -7.55 18.94 -4.36
N GLY A 114 -8.73 18.53 -3.90
CA GLY A 114 -10.00 18.50 -4.61
C GLY A 114 -11.13 18.85 -3.66
#